data_AF-A0A7S1FGJ1-F1
#
_entry.id   AF-A0A7S1FGJ1-F1
#
_cell.length_a   1.000
_cell.length_b   1.000
_cell.length_c   1.000
_cell.angle_alpha   90.00
_cell.angle_beta   90.00
_cell.angle_gamma   90.00
#
_symmetry.space_group_name_H-M   'P 1'
#
loop_
_entity.id
_entity.type
_entity.pdbx_description
1 polymer ?
#
loop_
_entity_poly.entity_id
_entity_poly.type
_entity_poly.pdbx_seq_one_letter_code
_entity_poly.pdbx_strand_id
1 'polypeptide(L)'
;GFLQLMYRLTQFRHEFSKCRAVIEDMLTDDNSFLNRMVDVVRCLFLFYGKLEMGRHLGNSQERMEQLVCNCHRVALHPSEQNKARLRSSWAALCVGERRALRRVVRFGESERNTALLELAGMKVPKPWPSPITAHPSTTSNSNISRAQSCGKRCISL
;
A
#
# COMPACT_ATOMS: atom_id res chain seq x y z
N GLY A 1 21.91 -39.82 -19.50
CA GLY A 1 22.18 -39.61 -18.06
C GLY A 1 20.99 -38.93 -17.41
N PHE A 2 20.50 -39.48 -16.30
CA PHE A 2 19.29 -39.04 -15.57
C PHE A 2 19.27 -37.53 -15.23
N LEU A 3 20.42 -36.95 -14.84
CA LEU A 3 20.54 -35.52 -14.53
C LEU A 3 20.20 -34.61 -15.73
N GLN A 4 20.57 -35.00 -16.94
CA GLN A 4 20.28 -34.21 -18.14
C GLN A 4 18.80 -34.26 -18.52
N LEU A 5 18.11 -35.37 -18.20
CA LEU A 5 16.66 -35.48 -18.35
C LEU A 5 15.95 -34.57 -17.34
N MET A 6 16.38 -34.58 -16.06
CA MET A 6 15.83 -33.71 -15.01
C MET A 6 16.02 -32.22 -15.33
N TYR A 7 17.18 -31.84 -15.85
CA TYR A 7 17.45 -30.48 -16.30
C TYR A 7 16.49 -30.05 -17.42
N ARG A 8 16.33 -30.88 -18.45
CA ARG A 8 15.41 -30.62 -19.58
C ARG A 8 13.95 -30.52 -19.14
N LEU A 9 13.52 -31.39 -18.22
CA LEU A 9 12.17 -31.33 -17.65
C LEU A 9 11.95 -30.03 -16.86
N THR A 10 12.94 -29.59 -16.10
CA THR A 10 12.86 -28.33 -15.33
C THR A 10 12.79 -27.13 -16.27
N GLN A 11 13.63 -27.10 -17.30
CA GLN A 11 13.62 -26.06 -18.32
C GLN A 11 12.28 -26.02 -19.06
N PHE A 12 11.75 -27.17 -19.48
CA PHE A 12 10.45 -27.27 -20.13
C PHE A 12 9.33 -26.74 -19.23
N ARG A 13 9.30 -27.12 -17.94
CA ARG A 13 8.31 -26.61 -16.98
C ARG A 13 8.40 -25.09 -16.81
N HIS A 14 9.60 -24.54 -16.81
CA HIS A 14 9.81 -23.11 -16.68
C HIS A 14 9.29 -22.34 -17.91
N GLU A 15 9.64 -22.80 -19.11
CA GLU A 15 9.15 -22.19 -20.36
C GLU A 15 7.64 -22.34 -20.52
N PHE A 16 7.08 -23.52 -20.20
CA PHE A 16 5.63 -23.72 -20.19
C PHE A 16 4.92 -22.78 -19.20
N SER A 17 5.48 -22.59 -18.01
CA SER A 17 4.93 -21.66 -17.01
C SER A 17 4.92 -20.21 -17.50
N LYS A 18 5.95 -19.79 -18.23
CA LYS A 18 5.99 -18.47 -18.88
C LYS A 18 4.93 -18.35 -19.96
N CYS A 19 4.85 -19.30 -20.89
CA CYS A 19 3.86 -19.29 -21.96
C CYS A 19 2.43 -19.24 -21.39
N ARG A 20 2.16 -20.05 -20.37
CA ARG A 20 0.88 -20.02 -19.65
C ARG A 20 0.60 -18.64 -19.05
N ALA A 21 1.59 -18.01 -18.41
CA ALA A 21 1.42 -16.68 -17.84
C ALA A 21 1.09 -15.62 -18.90
N VAL A 22 1.71 -15.69 -20.08
CA VAL A 22 1.43 -14.79 -21.21
C VAL A 22 0.00 -15.01 -21.72
N ILE A 23 -0.42 -16.26 -21.91
CA ILE A 23 -1.77 -16.58 -22.39
C ILE A 23 -2.83 -16.11 -21.39
N GLU A 24 -2.65 -16.42 -20.10
CA GLU A 24 -3.55 -15.95 -19.04
C GLU A 24 -3.61 -14.41 -19.01
N ASP A 25 -2.48 -13.74 -19.27
CA ASP A 25 -2.40 -12.29 -19.32
C ASP A 25 -3.14 -11.66 -20.50
N MET A 26 -3.10 -12.30 -21.67
CA MET A 26 -3.82 -11.85 -22.87
C MET A 26 -5.33 -12.08 -22.79
N LEU A 27 -5.78 -13.11 -22.06
CA LEU A 27 -7.19 -13.48 -21.96
C LEU A 27 -7.93 -12.75 -20.83
N THR A 28 -7.23 -12.05 -19.94
CA THR A 28 -7.86 -11.39 -18.80
C THR A 28 -8.38 -10.00 -19.19
N ASP A 29 -9.63 -9.70 -18.82
CA ASP A 29 -10.16 -8.34 -18.95
C ASP A 29 -9.46 -7.39 -17.96
N ASP A 30 -8.63 -6.53 -18.49
CA ASP A 30 -7.87 -5.55 -17.71
C ASP A 30 -8.75 -4.45 -17.12
N ASN A 31 -9.89 -4.11 -17.73
CA ASN A 31 -10.70 -3.00 -17.23
C ASN A 31 -11.37 -3.36 -15.90
N SER A 32 -11.99 -4.54 -15.80
CA SER A 32 -12.57 -5.01 -14.53
C SER A 32 -11.51 -5.19 -13.45
N PHE A 33 -10.34 -5.71 -13.81
CA PHE A 33 -9.21 -5.81 -12.88
C PHE A 33 -8.74 -4.44 -12.38
N LEU A 34 -8.52 -3.47 -13.28
CA LEU A 34 -8.04 -2.13 -12.91
C LEU A 34 -9.05 -1.39 -12.02
N ASN A 35 -10.36 -1.53 -12.28
CA ASN A 35 -11.39 -0.96 -11.40
C ASN A 35 -11.31 -1.57 -9.99
N ARG A 36 -11.17 -2.90 -9.88
CA ARG A 36 -10.98 -3.56 -8.59
C ARG A 36 -9.69 -3.10 -7.90
N MET A 37 -8.62 -2.90 -8.66
CA MET A 37 -7.35 -2.40 -8.13
C MET A 37 -7.49 -0.97 -7.57
N VAL A 38 -8.24 -0.10 -8.25
CA VAL A 38 -8.58 1.24 -7.77
C VAL A 38 -9.30 1.18 -6.43
N ASP A 39 -10.27 0.28 -6.26
CA ASP A 39 -10.99 0.10 -4.99
C ASP A 39 -10.07 -0.36 -3.86
N VAL A 40 -9.20 -1.34 -4.14
CA VAL A 40 -8.21 -1.84 -3.18
C VAL A 40 -7.28 -0.72 -2.71
N VAL A 41 -6.75 0.06 -3.65
CA VAL A 41 -5.86 1.19 -3.34
C VAL A 41 -6.62 2.29 -2.60
N ARG A 42 -7.89 2.54 -2.94
CA ARG A 42 -8.73 3.49 -2.19
C ARG A 42 -8.83 3.08 -0.72
N CYS A 43 -9.16 1.82 -0.45
CA CYS A 43 -9.20 1.31 0.92
C CYS A 43 -7.84 1.44 1.62
N LEU A 44 -6.75 1.08 0.94
CA LEU A 44 -5.40 1.18 1.48
C LEU A 44 -5.07 2.60 1.98
N PHE A 45 -5.34 3.61 1.17
CA PHE A 45 -5.09 5.02 1.53
C PHE A 45 -6.07 5.54 2.59
N LEU A 46 -7.29 4.98 2.68
CA LEU A 46 -8.22 5.31 3.78
C LEU A 46 -7.72 4.76 5.12
N PHE A 47 -7.13 3.56 5.15
CA PHE A 47 -6.64 2.94 6.39
C PHE A 47 -5.30 3.51 6.86
N TYR A 48 -4.37 3.75 5.94
CA TYR A 48 -3.00 4.13 6.27
C TYR A 48 -2.69 5.61 6.04
N GLY A 49 -3.62 6.37 5.44
CA GLY A 49 -3.40 7.77 5.09
C GLY A 49 -2.38 7.92 3.95
N LYS A 50 -1.45 8.88 4.10
CA LYS A 50 -0.38 9.09 3.12
C LYS A 50 0.66 7.98 3.26
N LEU A 51 0.92 7.22 2.20
CA LEU A 51 1.99 6.24 2.17
C LEU A 51 3.35 6.92 1.90
N GLU A 52 4.41 6.43 2.53
CA GLU A 52 5.77 6.85 2.22
C GLU A 52 6.31 6.03 1.06
N MET A 53 6.82 6.72 0.03
CA MET A 53 7.53 6.07 -1.06
C MET A 53 8.87 5.56 -0.54
N GLY A 54 9.15 4.27 -0.77
CA GLY A 54 10.44 3.71 -0.46
C GLY A 54 11.52 4.27 -1.39
N ARG A 55 12.80 4.06 -1.03
CA ARG A 55 13.88 4.20 -2.02
C ARG A 55 13.68 3.10 -3.06
N HIS A 56 13.47 3.47 -4.32
CA HIS A 56 13.33 2.49 -5.39
C HIS A 56 14.61 1.64 -5.47
N LEU A 57 14.50 0.33 -5.25
CA LEU A 57 15.62 -0.61 -5.38
C LEU A 57 15.78 -1.11 -6.82
N GLY A 58 14.92 -0.68 -7.74
CA GLY A 58 15.02 -0.94 -9.18
C GLY A 58 13.75 -0.56 -9.96
N ASN A 59 13.85 -0.60 -11.29
CA ASN A 59 12.80 -0.15 -12.21
C ASN A 59 11.44 -0.87 -12.02
N SER A 60 11.42 -2.07 -11.44
CA SER A 60 10.18 -2.81 -11.19
C SER A 60 9.34 -2.17 -10.09
N GLN A 61 9.96 -1.80 -8.97
CA GLN A 61 9.26 -1.15 -7.86
C GLN A 61 8.76 0.24 -8.26
N GLU A 62 9.54 1.00 -9.03
CA GLU A 62 9.11 2.31 -9.54
C GLU A 62 7.85 2.20 -10.41
N ARG A 63 7.78 1.23 -11.32
CA ARG A 63 6.59 1.00 -12.14
C ARG A 63 5.38 0.56 -11.31
N MET A 64 5.59 -0.31 -10.31
CA MET A 64 4.53 -0.74 -9.39
C MET A 64 4.00 0.43 -8.56
N GLU A 65 4.90 1.24 -8.03
CA GLU A 65 4.58 2.44 -7.27
C GLU A 65 3.76 3.42 -8.12
N GLN A 66 4.19 3.66 -9.36
CA GLN A 66 3.50 4.53 -10.30
C GLN A 66 2.07 4.02 -10.62
N LEU A 67 1.89 2.71 -10.76
CA LEU A 67 0.56 2.12 -10.92
C LEU A 67 -0.31 2.41 -9.69
N VAL A 68 0.19 2.15 -8.48
CA VAL A 68 -0.56 2.40 -7.23
C VAL A 68 -0.91 3.88 -7.09
N CYS A 69 0.01 4.78 -7.42
CA CYS A 69 -0.26 6.22 -7.44
C CYS A 69 -1.37 6.58 -8.43
N ASN A 70 -1.33 6.04 -9.64
CA ASN A 70 -2.36 6.29 -10.65
C ASN A 70 -3.71 5.70 -10.24
N CYS A 71 -3.74 4.54 -9.58
CA CYS A 71 -4.95 4.00 -8.97
C CYS A 71 -5.54 4.97 -7.93
N HIS A 72 -4.70 5.49 -7.02
CA HIS A 72 -5.15 6.46 -6.02
C HIS A 72 -5.68 7.75 -6.67
N ARG A 73 -5.01 8.26 -7.72
CA ARG A 73 -5.47 9.43 -8.48
C ARG A 73 -6.84 9.21 -9.12
N VAL A 74 -7.08 8.03 -9.72
CA VAL A 74 -8.39 7.67 -10.27
C VAL A 74 -9.43 7.55 -9.17
N ALA A 75 -9.09 6.96 -8.02
CA ALA A 75 -9.99 6.85 -6.88
C ALA A 75 -10.46 8.22 -6.36
N LEU A 76 -9.56 9.22 -6.36
CA LEU A 76 -9.90 10.59 -5.98
C LEU A 76 -10.66 11.33 -7.09
N HIS A 77 -10.23 11.16 -8.34
CA HIS A 77 -10.76 11.90 -9.50
C HIS A 77 -10.84 10.98 -10.73
N PRO A 78 -11.99 10.33 -10.99
CA PRO A 78 -12.13 9.33 -12.04
C PRO A 78 -12.32 9.91 -13.45
N SER A 79 -11.47 10.87 -13.85
CA SER A 79 -11.48 11.46 -15.19
C SER A 79 -10.92 10.50 -16.24
N GLU A 80 -11.33 10.65 -17.50
CA GLU A 80 -10.80 9.83 -18.60
C GLU A 80 -9.29 10.01 -18.77
N GLN A 81 -8.75 11.20 -18.48
CA GLN A 81 -7.31 11.43 -18.50
C GLN A 81 -6.58 10.59 -17.43
N ASN A 82 -7.12 10.51 -16.20
CA ASN A 82 -6.52 9.70 -15.14
C ASN A 82 -6.66 8.20 -15.43
N LYS A 83 -7.80 7.76 -15.99
CA LYS A 83 -7.99 6.38 -16.44
C LYS A 83 -7.01 6.01 -17.56
N ALA A 84 -6.78 6.90 -18.52
CA ALA A 84 -5.80 6.69 -19.58
C ALA A 84 -4.38 6.52 -19.01
N ARG A 85 -3.97 7.39 -18.07
CA ARG A 85 -2.67 7.25 -17.38
C ARG A 85 -2.55 5.92 -16.65
N LEU A 86 -3.61 5.50 -15.95
CA LEU A 86 -3.65 4.21 -15.27
C LEU A 86 -3.45 3.05 -16.25
N ARG A 87 -4.18 3.04 -17.37
CA ARG A 87 -4.04 2.03 -18.43
C ARG A 87 -2.62 2.02 -19.02
N SER A 88 -2.02 3.20 -19.25
CA SER A 88 -0.64 3.29 -19.73
C SER A 88 0.36 2.72 -18.71
N SER A 89 0.22 3.04 -17.42
CA SER A 89 1.09 2.45 -16.38
C SER A 89 0.91 0.93 -16.26
N TRP A 90 -0.31 0.41 -16.45
CA TRP A 90 -0.56 -1.02 -16.49
C TRP A 90 0.09 -1.71 -17.70
N ALA A 91 -0.01 -1.09 -18.87
CA ALA A 91 0.61 -1.59 -20.10
C ALA A 91 2.15 -1.62 -20.01
N ALA A 92 2.74 -0.71 -19.23
CA ALA A 92 4.19 -0.64 -19.00
C ALA A 92 4.73 -1.76 -18.07
N LEU A 93 3.84 -2.49 -17.38
CA LEU A 93 4.24 -3.63 -16.55
C LEU A 93 4.55 -4.86 -17.40
N CYS A 94 5.57 -5.61 -16.98
CA CYS A 94 5.85 -6.89 -17.58
C CYS A 94 4.81 -7.95 -17.14
N VAL A 95 4.74 -9.07 -17.88
CA VAL A 95 3.79 -10.16 -17.59
C VAL A 95 3.93 -10.69 -16.16
N GLY A 96 5.16 -10.76 -15.64
CA GLY A 96 5.43 -11.19 -14.27
C GLY A 96 4.85 -10.23 -13.22
N GLU A 97 4.97 -8.93 -13.47
CA GLU A 97 4.44 -7.86 -12.62
C GLU A 97 2.90 -7.86 -12.63
N ARG A 98 2.28 -7.90 -13.81
CA ARG A 98 0.82 -8.03 -13.94
C ARG A 98 0.29 -9.27 -13.22
N ARG A 99 0.96 -10.41 -13.38
CA ARG A 99 0.61 -11.66 -12.68
C ARG A 99 0.76 -11.54 -11.16
N ALA A 100 1.77 -10.85 -10.66
CA ALA A 100 1.94 -10.60 -9.23
C ALA A 100 0.78 -9.79 -8.67
N LEU A 101 0.40 -8.67 -9.32
CA LEU A 101 -0.72 -7.84 -8.91
C LEU A 101 -2.06 -8.57 -8.97
N ARG A 102 -2.31 -9.33 -10.04
CA ARG A 102 -3.53 -10.16 -10.17
C ARG A 102 -3.64 -11.22 -9.07
N ARG A 103 -2.51 -11.71 -8.54
CA ARG A 103 -2.51 -12.59 -7.36
C ARG A 103 -2.83 -11.82 -6.09
N VAL A 104 -2.19 -10.67 -5.87
CA VAL A 104 -2.38 -9.87 -4.66
C VAL A 104 -3.83 -9.46 -4.44
N VAL A 105 -4.55 -9.04 -5.48
CA VAL A 105 -5.97 -8.66 -5.34
C VAL A 105 -6.91 -9.80 -4.95
N ARG A 106 -6.44 -11.06 -5.03
CA ARG A 106 -7.21 -12.27 -4.64
C ARG A 106 -6.99 -12.66 -3.18
N PHE A 107 -6.00 -12.07 -2.51
CA PHE A 107 -5.77 -12.32 -1.09
C PHE A 107 -6.85 -11.67 -0.22
N GLY A 108 -6.96 -12.16 1.02
CA GLY A 108 -7.76 -11.51 2.06
C GLY A 108 -7.26 -10.10 2.34
N GLU A 109 -8.10 -9.22 2.89
CA GLU A 109 -7.82 -7.78 3.00
C GLU A 109 -6.49 -7.45 3.70
N SER A 110 -6.20 -8.08 4.84
CA SER A 110 -4.97 -7.84 5.62
C SER A 110 -3.70 -8.25 4.85
N GLU A 111 -3.71 -9.45 4.26
CA GLU A 111 -2.59 -9.97 3.48
C GLU A 111 -2.39 -9.18 2.19
N ARG A 112 -3.49 -8.80 1.53
CA ARG A 112 -3.49 -8.00 0.30
C ARG A 112 -2.80 -6.67 0.49
N ASN A 113 -3.14 -5.95 1.56
CA ASN A 113 -2.58 -4.63 1.83
C ASN A 113 -1.07 -4.72 2.06
N THR A 114 -0.63 -5.70 2.86
CA THR A 114 0.79 -5.95 3.14
C THR A 114 1.54 -6.31 1.85
N ALA A 115 1.03 -7.27 1.08
CA ALA A 115 1.66 -7.71 -0.16
C ALA A 115 1.71 -6.59 -1.23
N LEU A 116 0.69 -5.73 -1.27
CA LEU A 116 0.67 -4.59 -2.20
C LEU A 116 1.72 -3.54 -1.84
N LEU A 117 1.86 -3.21 -0.55
CA LEU A 117 2.88 -2.29 -0.06
C LEU A 117 4.28 -2.83 -0.35
N GLU A 118 4.52 -4.12 -0.10
CA GLU A 118 5.80 -4.78 -0.41
C GLU A 118 6.13 -4.75 -1.91
N LEU A 119 5.17 -5.09 -2.77
CA LEU A 119 5.34 -5.05 -4.23
C LEU A 119 5.66 -3.64 -4.74
N ALA A 120 4.99 -2.63 -4.18
CA ALA A 120 5.19 -1.23 -4.53
C ALA A 120 6.43 -0.62 -3.85
N GLY A 121 7.08 -1.32 -2.92
CA GLY A 121 8.16 -0.76 -2.10
C GLY A 121 7.70 0.38 -1.18
N MET A 122 6.40 0.48 -0.91
CA MET A 122 5.80 1.53 -0.09
C MET A 122 5.83 1.15 1.39
N LYS A 123 5.93 2.15 2.26
CA LYS A 123 5.87 1.97 3.71
C LYS A 123 4.69 2.73 4.29
N VAL A 124 4.06 2.12 5.29
CA VAL A 124 3.13 2.84 6.16
C VAL A 124 3.97 3.81 7.01
N PRO A 125 3.59 5.09 7.11
CA PRO A 125 4.26 6.01 8.02
C PRO A 125 4.26 5.41 9.42
N LYS A 126 5.39 5.52 10.14
CA LYS A 126 5.39 5.14 11.55
C LYS A 126 4.31 5.96 12.26
N PRO A 127 3.41 5.34 13.05
CA PRO A 127 2.48 6.10 13.87
C PRO A 127 3.31 7.08 14.71
N TRP A 128 2.88 8.33 14.71
CA TRP A 128 3.50 9.39 15.52
C TRP A 128 3.69 8.84 16.94
N PRO A 129 4.88 8.97 17.57
CA PRO A 129 5.06 8.50 18.93
C PRO A 129 3.98 9.16 19.79
N SER A 130 3.11 8.34 20.39
CA SER A 130 2.07 8.82 21.30
C SER A 130 2.73 9.79 22.29
N PRO A 131 2.12 10.95 22.58
CA PRO A 131 2.71 11.91 23.50
C PRO A 131 3.04 11.16 24.78
N ILE A 132 4.32 11.22 25.14
CA ILE A 132 4.93 10.54 26.28
C ILE A 132 3.98 10.70 27.45
N THR A 133 3.43 9.58 27.92
CA THR A 133 2.75 9.53 29.21
C THR A 133 3.80 9.92 30.23
N ALA A 134 3.76 11.17 30.69
CA ALA A 134 4.61 11.66 31.74
C ALA A 134 4.35 10.77 32.97
N HIS A 135 5.26 9.86 33.25
CA HIS A 135 5.21 9.09 34.48
C HIS A 135 5.35 10.07 35.66
N PRO A 136 4.52 9.91 36.70
CA PRO A 136 4.61 10.73 37.90
C PRO A 136 5.81 10.27 38.72
N SER A 137 6.67 11.19 39.14
CA SER A 137 7.70 10.90 40.12
C SER A 137 7.96 12.13 40.99
N THR A 138 7.38 12.04 42.19
CA THR A 138 8.08 12.27 43.46
C THR A 138 8.39 13.72 43.88
N THR A 139 7.51 14.19 44.77
CA THR A 139 7.81 14.85 46.06
C THR A 139 8.80 16.02 46.08
N SER A 140 8.27 17.21 46.34
CA SER A 140 8.95 18.26 47.10
C SER A 140 7.95 18.95 48.01
N ASN A 141 8.05 18.65 49.31
CA ASN A 141 7.41 19.41 50.37
C ASN A 141 8.10 20.76 50.51
N SER A 142 7.33 21.85 50.54
CA SER A 142 7.61 22.96 51.44
C SER A 142 6.31 23.67 51.82
N ASN A 143 6.08 23.70 53.13
CA ASN A 143 4.99 24.39 53.79
C ASN A 143 5.12 25.91 53.61
N ILE A 144 3.98 26.62 53.53
CA ILE A 144 3.54 27.70 54.45
C ILE A 144 2.47 28.58 53.77
N SER A 145 1.25 28.41 54.26
CA SER A 145 0.21 29.39 54.64
C SER A 145 0.07 30.73 53.89
N ARG A 146 -1.12 30.96 53.28
CA ARG A 146 -2.02 32.05 53.70
C ARG A 146 -3.43 31.91 53.11
N ALA A 147 -4.42 32.17 53.96
CA ALA A 147 -5.85 32.19 53.71
C ALA A 147 -6.34 33.50 53.07
N GLN A 148 -7.64 33.50 52.71
CA GLN A 148 -8.50 34.63 52.27
C GLN A 148 -8.35 34.99 50.78
N SER A 149 -9.38 35.34 49.99
CA SER A 149 -10.81 35.65 50.17
C SER A 149 -11.37 35.96 48.77
N CYS A 150 -12.69 35.75 48.56
CA CYS A 150 -13.55 36.35 47.50
C CYS A 150 -13.20 36.06 46.01
N GLY A 151 -14.15 35.82 45.10
CA GLY A 151 -15.58 36.10 45.14
C GLY A 151 -16.35 35.38 44.03
N LYS A 152 -17.65 35.31 44.27
CA LYS A 152 -18.72 34.85 43.39
C LYS A 152 -18.86 35.74 42.14
N ARG A 153 -19.59 35.19 41.14
CA ARG A 153 -20.41 35.88 40.11
C ARG A 153 -19.59 36.46 38.93
N CYS A 154 -19.98 36.40 37.65
CA CYS A 154 -21.28 36.43 36.95
C CYS A 154 -21.09 35.90 35.49
N ILE A 155 -22.01 35.11 34.95
CA ILE A 155 -23.08 35.45 33.95
C ILE A 155 -22.69 35.24 32.48
N SER A 156 -23.60 34.53 31.84
CA SER A 156 -23.91 34.29 30.43
C SER A 156 -23.67 35.43 29.44
N LEU A 157 -23.38 35.02 28.20
CA LEU A 157 -24.08 35.50 26.99
C LEU A 157 -24.32 34.29 26.08
#